data_AF-U3GX28-F1
#
_entry.id   AF-U3GX28-F1
#
_cell.length_a   1.000
_cell.length_b   1.000
_cell.length_c   1.000
_cell.angle_alpha   90.00
_cell.angle_beta   90.00
_cell.angle_gamma   90.00
#
_symmetry.space_group_name_H-M   'P 1'
#
loop_
_entity.id
_entity.type
_entity.pdbx_description
1 polymer ?
#
loop_
_entity_poly.entity_id
_entity_poly.type
_entity_poly.pdbx_seq_one_letter_code
_entity_poly.pdbx_strand_id
1 'polypeptide(L)' 'MLHWKTFIKHWRDKELQGLTIVEAVEKILEMEGENGV' A
#
# COMPACT_ATOMS: atom_id res chain seq x y z
N MET A 1 10.81 -0.20 -2.36
CA MET A 1 10.71 -0.12 -0.88
C MET A 1 9.82 1.06 -0.58
N LEU A 2 8.60 0.80 -0.09
CA LEU A 2 7.56 1.83 0.00
C LEU A 2 8.00 2.95 0.96
N HIS A 3 7.94 4.19 0.50
CA HIS A 3 8.23 5.32 1.37
C HIS A 3 7.14 5.40 2.45
N TRP A 4 7.54 5.55 3.72
CA TRP A 4 6.61 5.55 4.86
C TRP A 4 5.45 6.55 4.71
N LYS A 5 5.67 7.66 3.98
CA LYS A 5 4.63 8.63 3.63
C LYS A 5 3.50 8.03 2.79
N THR A 6 3.82 7.18 1.83
CA THR A 6 2.85 6.48 0.98
C THR A 6 2.04 5.49 1.79
N PHE A 7 2.69 4.84 2.76
CA PHE A 7 1.99 3.95 3.70
C PHE A 7 0.94 4.70 4.53
N ILE A 8 1.30 5.85 5.11
CA ILE A 8 0.35 6.67 5.90
C ILE A 8 -0.79 7.21 5.03
N LYS A 9 -0.51 7.63 3.79
CA LYS A 9 -1.51 8.16 2.86
C LYS A 9 -2.67 7.18 2.68
N HIS A 10 -2.35 5.89 2.57
CA HIS A 10 -3.31 4.80 2.36
C HIS A 10 -3.70 4.07 3.66
N TRP A 11 -3.07 4.35 4.80
CA TRP A 11 -3.34 3.67 6.09
C TRP A 11 -4.81 3.73 6.54
N ARG A 12 -5.57 4.72 6.05
CA ARG A 12 -6.99 4.90 6.37
C ARG A 12 -7.93 4.21 5.38
N ASP A 13 -7.41 3.59 4.33
CA ASP A 13 -8.21 2.81 3.38
C ASP A 13 -8.74 1.55 4.04
N LYS A 14 -10.08 1.44 4.02
CA LYS A 14 -10.78 0.28 4.59
C LYS A 14 -10.37 -1.03 3.92
N GLU A 15 -9.92 -0.95 2.67
CA GLU A 15 -9.41 -2.09 1.91
C GLU A 15 -8.08 -2.64 2.43
N LEU A 16 -7.34 -1.87 3.24
CA LEU A 16 -6.06 -2.25 3.82
C LEU A 16 -6.17 -2.64 5.30
N GLN A 17 -7.27 -2.30 5.98
CA GLN A 17 -7.47 -2.54 7.42
C GLN A 17 -7.67 -4.01 7.82
N GLY A 18 -7.78 -4.92 6.85
CA GLY A 18 -7.88 -6.37 7.07
C GLY A 18 -6.70 -7.17 6.52
N LEU A 19 -5.71 -6.49 5.93
CA LEU A 19 -4.57 -7.13 5.26
C LEU A 19 -3.37 -7.18 6.19
N THR A 20 -2.50 -8.17 5.99
CA THR A 20 -1.18 -8.16 6.62
C THR A 20 -0.34 -6.99 6.07
N ILE A 21 0.69 -6.56 6.81
CA ILE A 21 1.55 -5.44 6.35
C ILE A 21 2.13 -5.69 4.96
N VAL A 22 2.48 -6.93 4.63
CA VAL A 22 3.01 -7.32 3.31
C VAL A 22 1.95 -7.13 2.22
N GLU A 23 0.76 -7.69 2.42
CA GLU A 23 -0.36 -7.55 1.48
C GLU A 23 -0.81 -6.09 1.32
N ALA A 24 -0.82 -5.33 2.43
CA ALA A 24 -1.13 -3.91 2.38
C ALA A 24 -0.09 -3.15 1.56
N VAL A 25 1.20 -3.47 1.70
CA VAL A 25 2.27 -2.87 0.90
C VAL A 25 2.15 -3.25 -0.57
N GLU A 26 1.89 -4.52 -0.91
CA GLU A 26 1.67 -4.96 -2.30
C GLU A 26 0.48 -4.25 -2.94
N LYS A 27 -0.64 -4.14 -2.21
CA LYS A 27 -1.84 -3.47 -2.70
C LYS A 27 -1.64 -1.96 -2.85
N ILE A 28 -0.90 -1.31 -1.95
CA ILE A 28 -0.51 0.10 -2.09
C ILE A 28 0.38 0.30 -3.31
N LEU A 29 1.34 -0.61 -3.58
CA LEU A 29 2.18 -0.54 -4.77
C LEU A 29 1.36 -0.69 -6.06
N GLU A 30 0.36 -1.58 -6.05
CA GLU A 30 -0.58 -1.77 -7.16
C GLU A 30 -1.45 -0.51 -7.38
N MET A 31 -1.96 0.12 -6.31
CA MET A 31 -2.77 1.34 -6.38
C MET A 31 -1.98 2.58 -6.82
N GLU A 32 -0.72 2.70 -6.40
CA GLU A 32 0.15 3.81 -6.83
C GLU A 32 0.73 3.59 -8.24
N GLY A 33 0.46 2.45 -8.87
CA GLY A 33 0.95 2.14 -10.23
C GLY A 33 2.45 1.86 -10.28
N GLU A 34 3.10 1.58 -9.15
CA GLU A 34 4.50 1.11 -9.08
C GLU A 34 4.61 -0.39 -9.40
N ASN A 35 3.71 -0.94 -10.19
CA ASN A 35 4.00 -2.16 -10.94
C ASN A 35 4.86 -1.74 -12.15
N GLY A 36 6.13 -1.45 -11.86
CA GLY A 36 7.13 -1.01 -12.83
C GLY A 36 7.24 -2.01 -13.97
N VAL A 37 6.89 -1.54 -15.17
CA VAL A 37 7.56 -1.92 -16.42
C VAL A 37 8.96 -1.34 -16.41
#